data_AF-A0A399XIJ8-F1
#
_entry.id   AF-A0A399XIJ8-F1
#
_cell.length_a   1.000
_cell.length_b   1.000
_cell.length_c   1.000
_cell.angle_alpha   90.00
_cell.angle_beta   90.00
_cell.angle_gamma   90.00
#
_symmetry.space_group_name_H-M   'P 1'
#
loop_
_entity.id
_entity.type
_entity.pdbx_description
1 polymer ?
#
loop_
_entity_poly.entity_id
_entity_poly.type
_entity_poly.pdbx_seq_one_letter_code
_entity_poly.pdbx_strand_id
1 'polypeptide(L)'
;MTYLSDVADEIKRELPPDVVPSEDAGDLMLLYAVLCLAVGHAVTAENVHDAWTAWMTARGQEHDSMVPFGDLAPDVQLEDEPFVLAIRRVADRLGAPGSGRAE
;
A
#
# COMPACT_ATOMS: atom_id res chain seq x y z
N MET A 1 -5.21 -18.03 7.95
CA MET A 1 -4.08 -17.34 7.31
C MET A 1 -4.09 -17.69 5.84
N THR A 2 -3.97 -16.68 4.98
CA THR A 2 -3.86 -16.85 3.52
C THR A 2 -2.50 -16.30 3.08
N TYR A 3 -2.07 -16.62 1.86
CA TYR A 3 -0.83 -16.07 1.32
C TYR A 3 -0.82 -14.53 1.31
N LEU A 4 -1.99 -13.88 1.17
CA LEU A 4 -2.11 -12.42 1.29
C LEU A 4 -1.89 -11.94 2.72
N SER A 5 -2.33 -12.69 3.74
CA SER A 5 -2.03 -12.37 5.14
C SER A 5 -0.52 -12.43 5.40
N ASP A 6 0.18 -13.41 4.85
CA ASP A 6 1.63 -13.55 5.03
C ASP A 6 2.40 -12.38 4.38
N VAL A 7 1.99 -11.97 3.17
CA VAL A 7 2.57 -10.79 2.49
C VAL A 7 2.22 -9.49 3.24
N ALA A 8 0.99 -9.36 3.72
CA ALA A 8 0.55 -8.21 4.51
C ALA A 8 1.39 -8.05 5.80
N ASP A 9 1.67 -9.15 6.50
CA ASP A 9 2.52 -9.14 7.70
C ASP A 9 3.97 -8.76 7.37
N GLU A 10 4.51 -9.23 6.24
CA GLU A 10 5.83 -8.82 5.77
C GLU A 10 5.91 -7.31 5.45
N ILE A 11 4.88 -6.75 4.80
CA ILE A 11 4.81 -5.31 4.52
C ILE A 11 4.74 -4.54 5.84
N LYS A 12 3.92 -5.00 6.79
CA LYS A 12 3.78 -4.35 8.09
C LYS A 12 5.09 -4.31 8.87
N ARG A 13 5.93 -5.35 8.76
CA ARG A 13 7.26 -5.42 9.39
C ARG A 13 8.27 -4.43 8.81
N GLU A 14 8.08 -3.99 7.57
CA GLU A 14 8.95 -2.99 6.92
C GLU A 14 8.59 -1.54 7.27
N LEU A 15 7.38 -1.31 7.81
CA LEU A 15 6.92 0.03 8.16
C LEU A 15 7.66 0.56 9.39
N PRO A 16 7.97 1.87 9.44
CA PRO A 16 8.42 2.51 10.66
C PRO A 16 7.39 2.32 11.79
N PRO A 17 7.84 2.13 13.05
CA PRO A 17 6.93 1.89 14.18
C PRO A 17 5.93 3.04 14.39
N ASP A 18 6.28 4.26 13.99
CA ASP A 18 5.44 5.46 14.09
C ASP A 18 4.37 5.56 12.99
N VAL A 19 4.42 4.70 11.97
CA VAL A 19 3.52 4.70 10.80
C VAL A 19 2.67 3.42 10.75
N VAL A 20 2.88 2.49 11.69
CA VAL A 20 2.08 1.26 11.76
C VAL A 20 0.63 1.62 12.01
N PRO A 21 -0.29 1.34 11.08
CA PRO A 21 -1.67 1.70 11.28
C PRO A 21 -2.27 0.83 12.40
N SER A 22 -3.28 1.38 13.09
CA SER A 22 -3.93 0.79 14.26
C SER A 22 -4.45 -0.63 14.02
N GLU A 23 -4.80 -1.37 15.07
CA GLU A 23 -5.16 -2.80 14.99
C GLU A 23 -6.28 -3.11 13.97
N ASP A 24 -7.13 -2.12 13.62
CA ASP A 24 -8.21 -2.24 12.64
C ASP A 24 -7.77 -2.09 11.17
N ALA A 25 -6.48 -1.92 10.89
CA ALA A 25 -5.94 -1.72 9.54
C ALA A 25 -5.57 -3.02 8.81
N GLY A 26 -5.96 -4.18 9.34
CA GLY A 26 -5.68 -5.48 8.71
C GLY A 26 -6.18 -5.57 7.27
N ASP A 27 -7.38 -5.06 6.99
CA ASP A 27 -7.96 -5.08 5.64
C ASP A 27 -7.19 -4.18 4.66
N LEU A 28 -6.66 -3.05 5.13
CA LEU A 28 -5.81 -2.17 4.33
C LEU A 28 -4.50 -2.88 3.95
N MET A 29 -3.89 -3.58 4.90
CA MET A 29 -2.67 -4.34 4.62
C MET A 29 -2.90 -5.46 3.60
N LEU A 30 -4.09 -6.06 3.56
CA LEU A 30 -4.45 -7.03 2.51
C LEU A 30 -4.54 -6.36 1.12
N LEU A 31 -5.04 -5.13 1.03
CA LEU A 31 -5.02 -4.38 -0.24
C LEU A 31 -3.58 -4.08 -0.69
N TYR A 32 -2.71 -3.70 0.23
CA TYR A 32 -1.29 -3.50 -0.06
C TYR A 32 -0.57 -4.80 -0.44
N ALA A 33 -0.96 -5.94 0.14
CA ALA A 33 -0.48 -7.24 -0.31
C ALA A 33 -0.89 -7.55 -1.77
N VAL A 34 -2.09 -7.15 -2.19
CA VAL A 34 -2.51 -7.25 -3.60
C VAL A 34 -1.65 -6.35 -4.49
N LEU A 35 -1.40 -5.09 -4.09
CA LEU A 35 -0.50 -4.19 -4.84
C LEU A 35 0.91 -4.78 -4.97
N CYS A 36 1.44 -5.37 -3.89
CA CYS A 36 2.75 -6.03 -3.89
C CYS A 36 2.85 -7.15 -4.92
N LEU A 37 1.80 -7.97 -5.07
CA LEU A 37 1.82 -9.11 -5.98
C LEU A 37 1.47 -8.73 -7.42
N ALA A 38 0.58 -7.75 -7.62
CA ALA A 38 0.08 -7.35 -8.93
C ALA A 38 0.99 -6.31 -9.63
N VAL A 39 1.54 -5.37 -8.86
CA VAL A 39 2.31 -4.22 -9.38
C VAL A 39 3.77 -4.29 -8.94
N GLY A 40 4.04 -4.81 -7.74
CA GLY A 40 5.39 -5.07 -7.26
C GLY A 40 6.24 -3.80 -7.15
N HIS A 41 7.44 -3.83 -7.73
CA HIS A 41 8.39 -2.71 -7.64
C HIS A 41 7.85 -1.40 -8.26
N ALA A 42 6.90 -1.49 -9.20
CA ALA A 42 6.34 -0.34 -9.89
C ALA A 42 5.24 0.40 -9.09
N VAL A 43 4.89 -0.06 -7.89
CA VAL A 43 3.88 0.59 -7.04
C VAL A 43 4.24 2.05 -6.83
N THR A 44 3.25 2.93 -6.98
CA THR A 44 3.37 4.38 -6.79
C THR A 44 2.59 4.83 -5.56
N ALA A 45 2.85 6.06 -5.10
CA ALA A 45 2.08 6.66 -4.00
C ALA A 45 0.59 6.77 -4.36
N GLU A 46 0.27 7.07 -5.63
CA GLU A 46 -1.11 7.06 -6.13
C GLU A 46 -1.78 5.69 -5.98
N ASN A 47 -1.08 4.57 -6.24
CA ASN A 47 -1.66 3.24 -6.02
C ASN A 47 -1.96 2.94 -4.54
N VAL A 48 -1.08 3.41 -3.65
CA VAL A 48 -1.25 3.29 -2.20
C VAL A 48 -2.46 4.11 -1.75
N HIS A 49 -2.54 5.36 -2.22
CA HIS A 49 -3.64 6.27 -1.92
C HIS A 49 -5.00 5.75 -2.41
N ASP A 50 -5.05 5.21 -3.63
CA ASP A 50 -6.26 4.61 -4.19
C ASP A 50 -6.73 3.42 -3.34
N ALA A 51 -5.80 2.57 -2.91
CA ALA A 51 -6.10 1.44 -2.03
C ALA A 51 -6.58 1.90 -0.65
N TRP A 52 -5.98 2.93 -0.07
CA TRP A 52 -6.43 3.54 1.18
C TRP A 52 -7.83 4.15 1.04
N THR A 53 -8.10 4.87 -0.04
CA THR A 53 -9.41 5.48 -0.34
C THR A 53 -10.48 4.40 -0.51
N ALA A 54 -10.16 3.29 -1.19
CA ALA A 54 -11.05 2.15 -1.32
C ALA A 54 -11.38 1.51 0.04
N TRP A 55 -10.38 1.38 0.92
CA TRP A 55 -10.56 0.88 2.29
C TRP A 55 -11.44 1.81 3.14
N MET A 56 -11.24 3.13 3.08
CA MET A 56 -12.08 4.13 3.76
C MET A 56 -13.54 4.06 3.27
N THR A 57 -13.72 3.95 1.95
CA THR A 57 -15.04 3.85 1.31
C THR A 57 -15.77 2.57 1.73
N ALA A 58 -15.08 1.42 1.78
CA ALA A 58 -15.68 0.16 2.21
C ALA A 58 -16.16 0.20 3.67
N ARG A 59 -15.55 1.05 4.50
CA ARG A 59 -15.93 1.30 5.90
C ARG A 59 -17.01 2.37 6.05
N GLY A 60 -17.47 2.97 4.95
CA GLY A 60 -18.42 4.09 4.97
C GLY A 60 -17.86 5.33 5.68
N GLN A 61 -16.54 5.49 5.71
CA GLN A 61 -15.88 6.65 6.29
C GLN A 61 -15.62 7.70 5.22
N GLU A 62 -15.78 8.97 5.60
CA GLU A 62 -15.44 10.12 4.75
C GLU A 62 -14.22 10.82 5.36
N HIS A 63 -13.30 11.26 4.51
CA HIS A 63 -12.12 12.01 4.89
C HIS A 63 -11.78 13.01 3.78
N ASP A 64 -11.28 14.20 4.15
CA ASP A 64 -11.00 15.28 3.20
C ASP A 64 -9.97 14.87 2.12
N SER A 65 -9.07 13.96 2.47
CA SER A 65 -8.09 13.38 1.55
C SER A 65 -8.66 12.35 0.57
N MET A 66 -9.94 11.99 0.61
CA MET A 66 -10.58 11.07 -0.35
C MET A 66 -10.87 11.77 -1.69
N VAL A 67 -9.83 12.38 -2.26
CA VAL A 67 -9.78 13.03 -3.57
C VAL A 67 -8.67 12.34 -4.40
N PRO A 68 -8.61 12.54 -5.73
CA PRO A 68 -7.51 12.03 -6.54
C PRO A 68 -6.14 12.43 -5.97
N PHE A 69 -5.15 11.54 -6.06
CA PHE A 69 -3.81 11.78 -5.49
C PHE A 69 -3.19 13.10 -5.96
N GLY A 70 -3.37 13.45 -7.23
CA GLY A 70 -2.87 14.70 -7.81
C GLY A 70 -3.50 15.98 -7.24
N ASP A 71 -4.65 15.87 -6.57
CA ASP A 71 -5.36 16.98 -5.93
C ASP A 71 -4.98 17.13 -4.43
N LEU A 72 -4.20 16.19 -3.87
CA LEU A 72 -3.71 16.28 -2.50
C LEU A 72 -2.62 17.35 -2.34
N ALA A 73 -2.55 17.94 -1.15
CA ALA A 73 -1.42 18.76 -0.77
C ALA A 73 -0.12 17.93 -0.77
N PRO A 74 1.04 18.50 -1.15
CA PRO A 74 2.29 17.74 -1.25
C PRO A 74 2.72 17.05 0.06
N ASP A 75 2.41 17.63 1.22
CA ASP A 75 2.70 17.03 2.52
C ASP A 75 1.84 15.79 2.80
N VAL A 76 0.58 15.79 2.36
CA VAL A 76 -0.32 14.63 2.48
C VAL A 76 0.11 13.52 1.53
N GLN A 77 0.56 13.85 0.32
CA GLN A 77 1.12 12.86 -0.62
C GLN A 77 2.35 12.13 -0.05
N LEU A 78 3.13 12.79 0.80
CA LEU A 78 4.31 12.19 1.43
C LEU A 78 3.94 11.15 2.49
N GLU A 79 2.72 11.17 3.02
CA GLU A 79 2.25 10.18 4.01
C GLU A 79 2.15 8.77 3.40
N ASP A 80 2.00 8.65 2.08
CA ASP A 80 1.96 7.37 1.36
C ASP A 80 3.35 6.77 1.11
N GLU A 81 4.42 7.58 1.14
CA GLU A 81 5.79 7.16 0.78
C GLU A 81 6.30 5.96 1.60
N PRO A 82 6.12 5.91 2.94
CA PRO A 82 6.57 4.76 3.74
C PRO A 82 5.96 3.43 3.29
N PHE A 83 4.68 3.44 2.87
CA PHE A 83 3.98 2.25 2.39
C PHE A 83 4.49 1.82 1.01
N VAL A 84 4.74 2.77 0.11
CA VAL A 84 5.37 2.48 -1.20
C VAL A 84 6.71 1.78 -1.00
N LEU A 85 7.56 2.31 -0.13
CA LEU A 85 8.87 1.74 0.15
C LEU A 85 8.76 0.34 0.76
N ALA A 86 7.85 0.13 1.72
CA ALA A 86 7.61 -1.17 2.31
C ALA A 86 7.15 -2.20 1.28
N ILE A 87 6.17 -1.85 0.44
CA ILE A 87 5.64 -2.73 -0.60
C ILE A 87 6.74 -3.12 -1.59
N ARG A 88 7.54 -2.15 -2.07
CA ARG A 88 8.62 -2.41 -3.02
C ARG A 88 9.68 -3.36 -2.43
N ARG A 89 10.09 -3.17 -1.17
CA ARG A 89 11.05 -4.05 -0.51
C ARG A 89 10.55 -5.49 -0.38
N VAL A 90 9.28 -5.67 -0.03
CA VAL A 90 8.68 -7.01 0.04
C VAL A 90 8.57 -7.62 -1.35
N ALA A 91 8.16 -6.84 -2.36
CA ALA A 91 8.09 -7.29 -3.75
C ALA A 91 9.46 -7.78 -4.26
N ASP A 92 10.54 -7.04 -3.96
CA ASP A 92 11.91 -7.42 -4.32
C ASP A 92 12.31 -8.77 -3.67
N ARG A 93 11.95 -9.00 -2.40
CA ARG A 93 12.20 -10.28 -1.71
C ARG A 93 11.43 -11.45 -2.32
N LEU A 94 10.19 -11.21 -2.75
CA LEU A 94 9.33 -12.25 -3.32
C LEU A 94 9.66 -12.55 -4.79
N GLY A 95 10.50 -11.75 -5.43
CA GLY A 95 10.70 -11.81 -6.88
C GLY A 95 9.40 -11.51 -7.65
N ALA A 96 8.53 -10.69 -7.06
CA ALA A 96 7.29 -10.26 -7.69
C ALA A 96 7.60 -9.50 -8.98
N PRO A 97 6.73 -9.58 -10.01
CA PRO A 97 7.03 -9.04 -11.32
C PRO A 97 7.37 -7.54 -11.24
N GLY A 98 8.60 -7.20 -11.59
CA GLY A 98 8.92 -5.86 -12.08
C GLY A 98 8.35 -5.75 -13.48
N SER A 99 7.72 -4.63 -13.82
CA SER A 99 7.34 -4.28 -15.19
C SER A 99 8.59 -4.29 -16.08
N GLY A 100 8.90 -5.47 -16.61
CA GLY A 100 10.21 -5.79 -17.18
C GLY A 100 10.29 -7.24 -17.68
N ARG A 101 9.24 -7.75 -18.30
CA ARG A 101 9.39 -8.75 -19.37
C ARG A 101 9.11 -8.03 -20.69
N ALA A 102 10.17 -7.46 -21.27
CA ALA A 102 10.23 -7.31 -22.71
C ALA A 102 10.46 -8.72 -23.27
N GLU A 103 9.43 -9.27 -23.92
CA GLU A 103 9.62 -10.30 -24.96
C GLU A 103 9.77 -9.59 -26.31
#